data_AF-A0A7W0Q7A4-F1
#
_entry.id   AF-A0A7W0Q7A4-F1
#
_cell.length_a   1.000
_cell.length_b   1.000
_cell.length_c   1.000
_cell.angle_alpha   90.00
_cell.angle_beta   90.00
_cell.angle_gamma   90.00
#
_symmetry.space_group_name_H-M   'P 1'
#
loop_
_entity.id
_entity.type
_entity.pdbx_description
1 polymer ?
#
loop_
_entity_poly.entity_id
_entity_poly.type
_entity_poly.pdbx_seq_one_letter_code
_entity_poly.pdbx_strand_id
1 'polypeptide(L)'
;MTTRRFTKGEIVVHGDGVLYDDKTDFDDTYALILDGEGSGHGETIFWDLVCQTRWFNHSCAPNTDVLSKWDPEAKTVRAWWVALRDIEVGEEITYDYGFAAEVAEPCACGAATCRGVIVDDDPAVQAELPEHLRRLLRTPARAAAS
;
A
#
# COMPACT_ATOMS: atom_id res chain seq x y z
N MET A 1 6.73 11.60 -9.55
CA MET A 1 7.31 11.05 -10.80
C MET A 1 8.82 10.94 -10.64
N THR A 2 9.43 9.85 -11.11
CA THR A 2 10.88 9.60 -10.96
C THR A 2 11.72 10.56 -11.78
N THR A 3 12.83 11.03 -11.22
CA THR A 3 13.80 11.91 -11.90
C THR A 3 15.07 11.17 -12.33
N ARG A 4 15.19 9.90 -11.95
CA ARG A 4 16.27 8.98 -12.31
C ARG A 4 15.71 7.56 -12.46
N ARG A 5 16.49 6.67 -13.07
CA ARG A 5 16.20 5.24 -13.09
C ARG A 5 16.45 4.60 -11.73
N PHE A 6 15.68 3.57 -11.41
CA PHE A 6 15.89 2.63 -10.30
C PHE A 6 15.98 1.21 -10.83
N THR A 7 16.86 0.39 -10.24
CA THR A 7 16.93 -1.04 -10.57
C THR A 7 16.02 -1.86 -9.66
N LYS A 8 15.51 -3.00 -10.13
CA LYS A 8 14.77 -3.95 -9.28
C LYS A 8 15.51 -4.23 -7.96
N GLY A 9 14.79 -4.15 -6.85
CA GLY A 9 15.31 -4.37 -5.49
C GLY A 9 15.97 -3.13 -4.86
N GLU A 10 16.13 -2.04 -5.60
CA GLU A 10 16.65 -0.78 -5.05
C GLU A 10 15.63 -0.12 -4.14
N ILE A 11 16.11 0.47 -3.03
CA ILE A 11 15.29 1.33 -2.19
C ILE A 11 15.04 2.64 -2.95
N VAL A 12 13.77 2.92 -3.23
CA VAL A 12 13.34 4.12 -3.95
C VAL A 12 13.33 5.32 -3.01
N VAL A 13 12.74 5.15 -1.82
CA VAL A 13 12.60 6.21 -0.82
C VAL A 13 12.35 5.61 0.57
N HIS A 14 12.86 6.28 1.60
CA HIS A 14 12.45 6.04 2.98
C HIS A 14 11.26 6.94 3.31
N GLY A 15 10.21 6.36 3.89
CA GLY A 15 9.11 7.15 4.40
C GLY A 15 9.47 7.83 5.71
N ASP A 16 8.75 8.92 6.01
CA ASP A 16 8.64 9.48 7.35
C ASP A 16 7.16 9.50 7.73
N GLY A 17 6.88 9.25 9.00
CA GLY A 17 5.51 9.17 9.48
C GLY A 17 5.39 9.35 10.99
N VAL A 18 4.15 9.56 11.42
CA VAL A 18 3.76 9.68 12.83
C VAL A 18 2.99 8.44 13.23
N LEU A 19 3.34 7.88 14.39
CA LEU A 19 2.70 6.69 14.93
C LEU A 19 1.45 7.07 15.73
N TYR A 20 0.34 6.41 15.43
CA TYR A 20 -0.92 6.46 16.15
C TYR A 20 -1.36 5.06 16.59
N ASP A 21 -2.08 4.98 17.70
CA ASP A 21 -2.74 3.76 18.16
C ASP A 21 -4.20 3.71 17.68
N ASP A 22 -4.85 2.56 17.86
CA ASP A 22 -6.23 2.29 17.50
C ASP A 22 -7.29 3.07 18.29
N LYS A 23 -6.87 3.81 19.33
CA LYS A 23 -7.75 4.60 20.19
C LYS A 23 -7.71 6.09 19.88
N THR A 24 -6.74 6.51 19.08
CA THR A 24 -6.57 7.90 18.73
C THR A 24 -7.48 8.25 17.57
N ASP A 25 -8.22 9.35 17.70
CA ASP A 25 -9.04 9.91 16.61
C ASP A 25 -8.14 10.78 15.73
N PHE A 26 -7.90 10.35 14.49
CA PHE A 26 -7.09 11.05 13.49
C PHE A 26 -7.56 10.69 12.08
N ASP A 27 -7.11 11.46 11.08
CA ASP A 27 -7.37 11.16 9.67
C ASP A 27 -6.39 10.09 9.17
N ASP A 28 -6.87 8.88 8.96
CA ASP A 28 -6.09 7.70 8.59
C ASP A 28 -5.93 7.51 7.07
N THR A 29 -6.39 8.49 6.26
CA THR A 29 -6.35 8.44 4.78
C THR A 29 -4.96 8.07 4.22
N TYR A 30 -3.89 8.50 4.89
CA TYR A 30 -2.50 8.28 4.45
C TYR A 30 -1.73 7.33 5.37
N ALA A 31 -2.41 6.61 6.26
CA ALA A 31 -1.75 5.71 7.20
C ALA A 31 -1.45 4.35 6.59
N LEU A 32 -0.26 3.84 6.89
CA LEU A 32 0.01 2.41 6.77
C LEU A 32 -0.56 1.71 8.01
N ILE A 33 -1.46 0.76 7.80
CA ILE A 33 -2.00 -0.09 8.86
C ILE A 33 -1.04 -1.26 9.04
N LEU A 34 -0.45 -1.38 10.23
CA LEU A 34 0.61 -2.33 10.50
C LEU A 34 0.29 -3.14 11.75
N ASP A 35 0.86 -4.34 11.81
CA ASP A 35 0.82 -5.17 13.00
C ASP A 35 1.56 -4.47 14.16
N GLY A 36 0.83 -4.28 15.25
CA GLY A 36 1.33 -3.65 16.47
C GLY A 36 1.98 -4.64 17.44
N GLU A 37 2.01 -5.95 17.16
CA GLU A 37 2.56 -6.94 18.08
C GLU A 37 4.00 -6.58 18.51
N GLY A 38 4.22 -6.53 19.82
CA GLY A 38 5.53 -6.18 20.40
C GLY A 38 5.88 -4.69 20.40
N SER A 39 5.04 -3.81 19.84
CA SER A 39 5.23 -2.35 19.90
C SER A 39 4.85 -1.74 21.26
N GLY A 40 3.95 -2.40 22.00
CA GLY A 40 3.33 -1.86 23.21
C GLY A 40 2.20 -0.85 22.94
N HIS A 41 1.81 -0.64 21.68
CA HIS A 41 0.78 0.32 21.25
C HIS A 41 -0.55 -0.32 20.83
N GLY A 42 -0.71 -1.65 20.98
CA GLY A 42 -1.94 -2.36 20.62
C GLY A 42 -1.68 -3.47 19.61
N GLU A 43 -2.75 -4.13 19.15
CA GLU A 43 -2.68 -5.15 18.09
C GLU A 43 -2.49 -4.52 16.70
N THR A 44 -2.95 -3.29 16.52
CA THR A 44 -2.81 -2.54 15.27
C THR A 44 -2.25 -1.16 15.57
N ILE A 45 -1.30 -0.74 14.75
CA ILE A 45 -0.74 0.60 14.78
C ILE A 45 -0.91 1.25 13.42
N PHE A 46 -1.07 2.56 13.44
CA PHE A 46 -1.22 3.37 12.24
C PHE A 46 0.01 4.24 12.10
N TRP A 47 0.66 4.16 10.94
CA TRP A 47 1.81 5.00 10.64
C TRP A 47 1.46 6.00 9.54
N ASP A 48 1.03 7.19 9.97
CA ASP A 48 0.55 8.27 9.10
C ASP A 48 1.71 8.94 8.36
N LEU A 49 1.66 8.92 7.03
CA LEU A 49 2.72 9.41 6.16
C LEU A 49 2.78 10.95 6.13
N VAL A 50 3.91 11.51 6.56
CA VAL A 50 4.13 12.97 6.61
C VAL A 50 5.11 13.49 5.56
N CYS A 51 5.71 12.61 4.76
CA CYS A 51 6.62 12.99 3.67
C CYS A 51 6.02 12.74 2.28
N GLN A 52 6.86 12.81 1.24
CA GLN A 52 6.44 12.73 -0.17
C GLN A 52 5.74 11.40 -0.52
N THR A 53 5.94 10.34 0.27
CA THR A 53 5.34 9.03 0.04
C THR A 53 3.83 9.02 0.16
N ARG A 54 3.22 9.99 0.89
CA ARG A 54 1.75 10.14 0.96
C ARG A 54 1.08 10.43 -0.38
N TRP A 55 1.87 10.81 -1.39
CA TRP A 55 1.38 11.11 -2.74
C TRP A 55 1.56 9.94 -3.71
N PHE A 56 2.08 8.80 -3.25
CA PHE A 56 2.21 7.63 -4.12
C PHE A 56 0.85 6.98 -4.28
N ASN A 57 0.41 6.85 -5.54
CA ASN A 57 -0.91 6.32 -5.84
C ASN A 57 -0.94 4.79 -5.84
N HIS A 58 -2.16 4.27 -5.76
CA HIS A 58 -2.42 2.86 -5.93
C HIS A 58 -2.21 2.39 -7.38
N SER A 59 -1.64 1.19 -7.54
CA SER A 59 -1.76 0.41 -8.77
C SER A 59 -1.94 -1.07 -8.47
N CYS A 60 -2.83 -1.75 -9.21
CA CYS A 60 -2.94 -3.22 -9.15
C CYS A 60 -1.78 -3.93 -9.85
N ALA A 61 -0.93 -3.19 -10.58
CA ALA A 61 0.34 -3.66 -11.11
C ALA A 61 1.43 -2.66 -10.68
N PRO A 62 1.76 -2.62 -9.38
CA PRO A 62 2.63 -1.59 -8.84
C PRO A 62 4.08 -1.80 -9.29
N ASN A 63 4.87 -0.72 -9.24
CA ASN A 63 6.32 -0.80 -9.48
C ASN A 63 7.14 -0.74 -8.19
N THR A 64 6.51 -0.50 -7.04
CA THR A 64 7.13 -0.56 -5.72
C THR A 64 6.29 -1.36 -4.73
N ASP A 65 6.96 -1.86 -3.70
CA ASP A 65 6.34 -2.47 -2.53
C ASP A 65 6.81 -1.75 -1.26
N VAL A 66 6.00 -1.77 -0.21
CA VAL A 66 6.27 -1.09 1.06
C VAL A 66 6.73 -2.09 2.08
N LEU A 67 7.98 -1.95 2.51
CA LEU A 67 8.52 -2.73 3.61
C LEU A 67 8.53 -1.86 4.86
N SER A 68 8.19 -2.45 6.00
CA SER A 68 8.21 -1.76 7.28
C SER A 68 8.83 -2.63 8.37
N LYS A 69 9.32 -1.97 9.42
CA LYS A 69 9.86 -2.64 10.61
C LYS A 69 9.69 -1.75 11.84
N TRP A 70 9.30 -2.35 12.95
CA TRP A 70 9.36 -1.71 14.27
C TRP A 70 10.82 -1.41 14.67
N ASP A 71 11.09 -0.16 15.03
CA ASP A 71 12.34 0.28 15.65
C ASP A 71 12.12 0.44 17.16
N PRO A 72 12.60 -0.51 17.98
CA PRO A 72 12.40 -0.46 19.43
C PRO A 72 13.21 0.64 20.12
N GLU A 73 14.31 1.12 19.52
CA GLU A 73 15.12 2.19 20.09
C GLU A 73 14.44 3.54 19.89
N ALA A 74 13.96 3.79 18.66
CA ALA A 74 13.23 5.00 18.33
C ALA A 74 11.74 4.96 18.76
N LYS A 75 11.24 3.78 19.17
CA LYS A 75 9.83 3.52 19.52
C LYS A 75 8.86 3.96 18.42
N THR A 76 9.19 3.63 17.18
CA THR A 76 8.37 3.97 16.01
C THR A 76 8.59 2.96 14.88
N VAL A 77 7.81 3.06 13.81
CA VAL A 77 7.99 2.28 12.60
C VAL A 77 8.97 2.99 11.65
N ARG A 78 9.81 2.21 10.98
CA ARG A 78 10.51 2.64 9.77
C ARG A 78 9.89 1.94 8.57
N ALA A 79 9.46 2.69 7.56
CA ALA A 79 9.00 2.14 6.30
C ALA A 79 9.82 2.67 5.11
N TRP A 80 9.94 1.87 4.06
CA TRP A 80 10.64 2.24 2.84
C TRP A 80 10.05 1.50 1.63
N TRP A 81 10.12 2.15 0.46
CA TRP A 81 9.62 1.60 -0.79
C TRP A 81 10.76 0.95 -1.58
N VAL A 82 10.53 -0.27 -2.04
CA VAL A 82 11.51 -1.04 -2.83
C VAL A 82 10.98 -1.27 -4.23
N ALA A 83 11.82 -1.09 -5.24
CA ALA A 83 11.45 -1.31 -6.64
C ALA A 83 11.19 -2.81 -6.92
N LEU A 84 10.00 -3.15 -7.44
CA LEU A 84 9.62 -4.52 -7.82
C LEU A 84 10.17 -4.94 -9.19
N ARG A 85 10.48 -3.94 -10.03
CA ARG A 85 11.11 -4.04 -11.34
C ARG A 85 11.99 -2.81 -11.56
N ASP A 86 12.71 -2.77 -12.67
CA ASP A 86 13.35 -1.53 -13.10
C ASP A 86 12.29 -0.45 -13.35
N ILE A 87 12.57 0.76 -12.86
CA ILE A 87 11.68 1.94 -12.97
C ILE A 87 12.43 3.00 -13.76
N GLU A 88 11.90 3.38 -14.92
CA GLU A 88 12.53 4.38 -15.78
C GLU A 88 12.26 5.81 -15.31
N VAL A 89 13.02 6.77 -15.85
CA VAL A 89 12.80 8.21 -15.62
C VAL A 89 11.43 8.60 -16.15
N GLY A 90 10.67 9.35 -15.37
CA GLY A 90 9.35 9.81 -15.76
C GLY A 90 8.22 8.83 -15.42
N GLU A 91 8.51 7.65 -14.87
CA GLU A 91 7.47 6.79 -14.35
C GLU A 91 6.88 7.35 -13.02
N GLU A 92 5.60 7.12 -12.81
CA GLU A 92 4.97 7.33 -11.51
C GLU A 92 5.36 6.21 -10.54
N ILE A 93 5.59 6.53 -9.26
CA ILE A 93 5.83 5.52 -8.23
C ILE A 93 4.47 5.11 -7.66
N THR A 94 4.18 3.82 -7.66
CA THR A 94 2.91 3.25 -7.21
C THR A 94 3.13 2.00 -6.37
N TYR A 95 2.23 1.75 -5.42
CA TYR A 95 2.22 0.53 -4.59
C TYR A 95 0.78 -0.01 -4.47
N ASP A 96 0.62 -1.25 -4.01
CA ASP A 96 -0.71 -1.76 -3.69
C ASP A 96 -1.12 -1.26 -2.30
N TYR A 97 -2.31 -0.67 -2.19
CA TYR A 97 -2.78 -0.13 -0.91
C TYR A 97 -3.33 -1.23 0.01
N GLY A 98 -3.78 -2.36 -0.55
CA GLY A 98 -4.28 -3.47 0.27
C GLY A 98 -5.47 -3.11 1.16
N PHE A 99 -6.37 -2.23 0.72
CA PHE A 99 -7.50 -1.78 1.51
C PHE A 99 -8.39 -2.95 1.97
N ALA A 100 -8.85 -2.88 3.23
CA ALA A 100 -9.88 -3.78 3.73
C ALA A 100 -11.21 -3.53 2.98
N ALA A 101 -12.11 -4.51 2.99
CA ALA A 101 -13.34 -4.47 2.21
C ALA A 101 -14.26 -3.29 2.58
N GLU A 102 -14.21 -2.86 3.83
CA GLU A 102 -15.02 -1.78 4.40
C GLU A 102 -14.66 -0.41 3.85
N VAL A 103 -13.39 -0.20 3.48
CA VAL A 103 -12.83 1.06 2.97
C VAL A 103 -12.45 0.95 1.49
N ALA A 104 -12.94 -0.09 0.81
CA ALA A 104 -12.63 -0.33 -0.60
C ALA A 104 -13.21 0.75 -1.52
N GLU A 105 -12.50 1.04 -2.61
CA GLU A 105 -12.85 2.12 -3.54
C GLU A 105 -12.72 1.71 -5.02
N PRO A 106 -13.44 2.33 -5.96
CA PRO A 106 -13.23 2.08 -7.39
C PRO A 106 -11.79 2.39 -7.83
N CYS A 107 -11.16 1.46 -8.56
CA CYS A 107 -9.79 1.63 -9.02
C CYS A 107 -9.70 2.26 -10.42
N ALA A 108 -8.84 3.27 -10.56
CA ALA A 108 -8.56 3.96 -11.82
C ALA A 108 -7.10 3.83 -12.29
N CYS A 109 -6.33 2.86 -11.77
CA CYS A 109 -4.88 2.75 -12.04
C CYS A 109 -4.50 2.48 -13.51
N GLY A 110 -5.45 2.04 -14.36
CA GLY A 110 -5.20 1.77 -15.77
C GLY A 110 -4.39 0.50 -16.08
N ALA A 111 -3.96 -0.26 -15.07
CA ALA A 111 -3.23 -1.51 -15.27
C ALA A 111 -4.05 -2.54 -16.07
N ALA A 112 -3.40 -3.32 -16.93
CA ALA A 112 -4.05 -4.40 -17.69
C ALA A 112 -4.64 -5.49 -16.77
N THR A 113 -4.02 -5.69 -15.60
CA THR A 113 -4.45 -6.60 -14.53
C THR A 113 -5.24 -5.87 -13.44
N CYS A 114 -5.81 -4.69 -13.73
CA CYS A 114 -6.59 -3.94 -12.75
C CYS A 114 -7.79 -4.76 -12.23
N ARG A 115 -7.87 -4.87 -10.90
CA ARG A 115 -8.94 -5.55 -10.16
C ARG A 115 -10.27 -4.78 -10.19
N GLY A 116 -10.26 -3.53 -10.68
CA GLY A 116 -11.43 -2.66 -10.75
C GLY A 116 -11.81 -2.01 -9.41
N VAL A 117 -11.32 -2.53 -8.29
CA VAL A 117 -11.50 -2.01 -6.93
C VAL A 117 -10.14 -2.01 -6.23
N ILE A 118 -9.85 -0.97 -5.45
CA ILE A 118 -8.73 -0.90 -4.51
C ILE A 118 -9.16 -1.65 -3.26
N VAL A 119 -8.67 -2.87 -3.14
CA VAL A 119 -8.95 -3.81 -2.04
C VAL A 119 -7.77 -4.78 -1.97
N ASP A 120 -7.59 -5.44 -0.82
CA ASP A 120 -6.67 -6.57 -0.68
C ASP A 120 -6.95 -7.67 -1.73
N ASP A 121 -5.90 -8.35 -2.19
CA ASP A 121 -6.04 -9.41 -3.20
C ASP A 121 -6.54 -10.74 -2.63
N ASP A 122 -6.71 -10.86 -1.32
CA ASP A 122 -7.26 -12.03 -0.66
C ASP A 122 -8.73 -12.24 -1.08
N PRO A 123 -9.07 -13.41 -1.69
CA PRO A 123 -10.45 -13.74 -2.03
C PRO A 123 -11.44 -13.68 -0.86
N ALA A 124 -10.99 -13.93 0.37
CA ALA A 124 -11.82 -13.80 1.57
C ALA A 124 -12.23 -12.34 1.82
N VAL A 125 -11.28 -11.41 1.72
CA VAL A 125 -11.54 -9.96 1.85
C VAL A 125 -12.43 -9.49 0.69
N GLN A 126 -12.14 -9.92 -0.54
CA GLN A 126 -12.97 -9.58 -1.71
C GLN A 126 -14.41 -10.10 -1.59
N ALA A 127 -14.63 -11.22 -0.90
CA ALA A 127 -15.95 -11.76 -0.64
C ALA A 127 -16.79 -10.87 0.28
N GLU A 128 -16.16 -10.02 1.10
CA GLU A 128 -16.82 -9.11 2.04
C GLU A 128 -17.25 -7.77 1.41
N LEU A 129 -16.82 -7.50 0.16
CA LEU A 129 -17.13 -6.25 -0.54
C LEU A 129 -18.65 -5.94 -0.59
N PRO A 130 -19.04 -4.67 -0.41
CA PRO A 130 -20.40 -4.23 -0.72
C PRO A 130 -20.82 -4.58 -2.15
N GLU A 131 -22.10 -4.90 -2.36
CA GLU A 131 -22.59 -5.38 -3.67
C GLU A 131 -22.25 -4.44 -4.82
N HIS A 132 -22.34 -3.12 -4.60
CA HIS A 132 -22.05 -2.13 -5.63
C HIS A 132 -20.58 -2.13 -6.07
N LEU A 133 -19.62 -2.43 -5.18
CA LEU A 133 -18.20 -2.58 -5.49
C LEU A 133 -17.89 -3.97 -6.04
N ARG A 134 -18.53 -5.02 -5.53
CA ARG A 134 -18.36 -6.40 -6.05
C ARG A 134 -18.68 -6.50 -7.54
N ARG A 135 -19.61 -5.68 -8.05
CA ARG A 135 -19.93 -5.57 -9.49
C ARG A 135 -18.80 -4.94 -10.33
N LEU A 136 -17.93 -4.16 -9.70
CA LEU A 136 -16.75 -3.55 -10.33
C LEU A 136 -15.53 -4.46 -10.27
N LEU A 137 -15.50 -5.41 -9.34
CA LEU A 137 -14.42 -6.36 -9.15
C LEU A 137 -14.21 -7.19 -10.42
N ARG A 138 -12.98 -7.18 -10.91
CA ARG A 138 -12.52 -7.93 -12.07
C ARG A 138 -11.60 -9.02 -11.55
N THR A 139 -11.96 -10.28 -11.80
CA THR A 139 -11.00 -11.36 -11.58
C THR A 139 -9.86 -11.17 -12.57
N PRO A 140 -8.59 -11.03 -12.12
CA PRO A 140 -7.48 -11.00 -13.05
C PRO A 140 -7.55 -12.26 -13.91
N ALA A 141 -7.47 -12.12 -15.24
CA ALA A 141 -7.21 -13.28 -16.08
C ALA A 141 -5.91 -13.87 -15.57
N ARG A 142 -5.98 -15.07 -14.96
CA ARG A 142 -4.86 -15.77 -14.36
C ARG A 142 -3.67 -15.62 -15.31
N ALA A 143 -2.67 -14.82 -14.95
CA ALA A 143 -1.47 -14.71 -15.75
C ALA A 143 -0.96 -16.15 -15.86
N ALA A 144 -0.91 -16.68 -17.08
CA ALA A 144 -0.36 -18.01 -17.31
C ALA A 144 1.05 -17.98 -16.73
N ALA A 145 1.27 -18.72 -15.66
CA ALA A 145 2.60 -18.92 -15.11
C ALA A 145 3.47 -19.45 -16.25
N SER A 146 4.43 -18.63 -16.69
CA SER A 146 5.45 -18.97 -17.69
C SER A 146 6.79 -19.15 -17.02
#